data_AF-A0A447R4F8-F1
#
_entry.id   AF-A0A447R4F8-F1
#
_cell.length_a   1.000
_cell.length_b   1.000
_cell.length_c   1.000
_cell.angle_alpha   90.00
_cell.angle_beta   90.00
_cell.angle_gamma   90.00
#
_symmetry.space_group_name_H-M   'P 1'
#
loop_
_entity.id
_entity.type
_entity.pdbx_description
1 polymer ?
#
loop_
_entity_poly.entity_id
_entity_poly.type
_entity_poly.pdbx_seq_one_letter_code
_entity_poly.pdbx_strand_id
1 'polypeptide(L)'
;MDDLTLRYYEAEMRYLREAGKEFSRAHPDRAAMLNLDKTGARDPYVERLFEGFAFLMGRLREKLDDDLPELTEGLVSLLWPHYMRTIPSLAIVEFSPDWRSLRQAEMLAEGFSVLSRPVGPHKTACQYRTTRDVPLQPLHLADARLHTETDGRSAIRLRFECPEKVDWSKVGIDKVAIYLNAESPVSSALHLAMTRRVHAMYARHAGTHTERHQFDGWCKPMGFDDNDGLWKKADTAFSGYQLLLEYFSFRPKFMFVELRGLDTIGLTAASTWFEIDIVLSEAWSSDLPFETENFRLHCAPVINLFTLEADR
;
A
#
# COMPACT_ATOMS: atom_id res chain seq x y z
N MET A 1 -20.60 -4.37 23.20
CA MET A 1 -20.50 -5.59 22.37
C MET A 1 -21.54 -6.51 22.97
N ASP A 2 -22.73 -6.54 22.38
CA ASP A 2 -23.84 -7.35 22.90
C ASP A 2 -23.48 -8.83 22.81
N ASP A 3 -23.77 -9.59 23.87
CA ASP A 3 -23.60 -11.03 23.90
C ASP A 3 -24.60 -11.67 22.92
N LEU A 4 -24.11 -12.01 21.72
CA LEU A 4 -24.90 -12.62 20.64
C LEU A 4 -25.54 -13.93 21.10
N THR A 5 -24.78 -14.76 21.81
CA THR A 5 -25.26 -16.03 22.35
C THR A 5 -26.41 -15.82 23.35
N LEU A 6 -26.32 -14.78 24.19
CA LEU A 6 -27.41 -14.41 25.11
C LEU A 6 -28.70 -14.04 24.34
N ARG A 7 -28.59 -13.30 23.23
CA ARG A 7 -29.77 -12.94 22.41
C ARG A 7 -30.44 -14.16 21.80
N TYR A 8 -29.66 -15.12 21.29
CA TYR A 8 -30.20 -16.37 20.76
C TYR A 8 -30.84 -17.20 21.87
N TYR A 9 -30.19 -17.32 23.03
CA TYR A 9 -30.75 -18.00 24.21
C TYR A 9 -32.09 -17.39 24.65
N GLU A 10 -32.17 -16.07 24.78
CA GLU A 10 -33.40 -15.38 25.17
C GLU A 10 -34.51 -15.54 24.12
N ALA A 11 -34.16 -15.56 22.84
CA ALA A 11 -35.09 -15.83 21.75
C ALA A 11 -35.66 -17.25 21.83
N GLU A 12 -34.81 -18.27 22.04
CA GLU A 12 -35.24 -19.67 22.18
C GLU A 12 -36.06 -19.89 23.46
N MET A 13 -35.70 -19.24 24.58
CA MET A 13 -36.48 -19.28 25.82
C MET A 13 -37.87 -18.66 25.66
N ARG A 14 -37.97 -17.55 24.93
CA ARG A 14 -39.26 -16.91 24.60
C ARG A 14 -40.09 -17.81 23.69
N TYR A 15 -39.49 -18.36 22.63
CA TYR A 15 -40.16 -19.29 21.73
C TYR A 15 -40.71 -20.50 22.50
N LEU A 16 -39.89 -21.13 23.36
CA LEU A 16 -40.30 -22.29 24.14
C LEU A 16 -41.45 -21.98 25.10
N ARG A 17 -41.47 -20.78 25.68
CA ARG A 17 -42.58 -20.30 26.54
C ARG A 17 -43.86 -20.06 25.75
N GLU A 18 -43.75 -19.49 24.55
CA GLU A 18 -44.90 -19.24 23.66
C GLU A 18 -45.47 -20.56 23.12
N ALA A 19 -44.60 -21.42 22.55
CA ALA A 19 -44.97 -22.74 22.07
C ALA A 19 -45.57 -23.63 23.17
N GLY A 20 -45.04 -23.55 24.39
CA GLY A 20 -45.61 -24.25 25.55
C GLY A 20 -47.03 -23.81 25.89
N LYS A 21 -47.33 -22.50 25.77
CA LYS A 21 -48.70 -21.96 25.97
C LYS A 21 -49.64 -22.41 24.86
N GLU A 22 -49.18 -22.38 23.61
CA GLU A 22 -49.97 -22.84 22.45
C GLU A 22 -50.28 -24.33 22.55
N PHE A 23 -49.28 -25.16 22.86
CA PHE A 23 -49.44 -26.59 23.08
C PHE A 23 -50.43 -26.88 24.21
N SER A 24 -50.35 -26.12 25.31
CA SER A 24 -51.26 -26.27 26.45
C SER A 24 -52.72 -25.98 26.08
N ARG A 25 -52.97 -25.02 25.19
CA ARG A 25 -54.32 -24.70 24.70
C ARG A 25 -54.85 -25.75 23.73
N ALA A 26 -53.97 -26.27 22.86
CA ALA A 26 -54.33 -27.25 21.84
C ALA A 26 -54.54 -28.67 22.40
N HIS A 27 -53.81 -29.04 23.47
CA HIS A 27 -53.84 -30.40 24.03
C HIS A 27 -53.93 -30.38 25.58
N PRO A 28 -55.10 -30.01 26.14
CA PRO A 28 -55.27 -29.86 27.58
C PRO A 28 -54.93 -31.13 28.38
N ASP A 29 -55.38 -32.30 27.89
CA ASP A 29 -55.17 -33.59 28.57
C ASP A 29 -53.68 -33.94 28.73
N ARG A 30 -52.86 -33.59 27.72
CA ARG A 30 -51.41 -33.82 27.74
C ARG A 30 -50.67 -32.73 28.51
N ALA A 31 -51.16 -31.49 28.44
CA ALA A 31 -50.60 -30.37 29.17
C ALA A 31 -50.72 -30.54 30.69
N ALA A 32 -51.84 -31.11 31.14
CA ALA A 32 -52.09 -31.46 32.54
C ALA A 32 -51.09 -32.51 33.08
N MET A 33 -50.67 -33.48 32.24
CA MET A 33 -49.63 -34.44 32.60
C MET A 33 -48.24 -33.79 32.74
N LEU A 34 -47.99 -32.71 32.00
CA LEU A 34 -46.72 -31.98 31.99
C LEU A 34 -46.73 -30.74 32.93
N ASN A 35 -47.83 -30.50 33.65
CA ASN A 35 -48.07 -29.30 34.46
C ASN A 35 -47.79 -27.97 33.71
N LEU A 36 -48.07 -27.91 32.41
CA LEU A 36 -47.89 -26.71 31.59
C LEU A 36 -49.05 -25.72 31.70
N ASP A 37 -50.17 -26.19 32.27
CA ASP A 37 -51.48 -25.53 32.41
C ASP A 37 -51.65 -24.75 33.73
N LYS A 38 -50.82 -25.02 34.74
CA LYS A 38 -50.90 -24.38 36.06
C LYS A 38 -49.98 -23.16 36.16
N THR A 39 -50.53 -22.01 36.51
CA THR A 39 -49.83 -20.76 36.86
C THR A 39 -49.19 -20.84 38.26
N GLY A 40 -48.31 -21.82 38.46
CA GLY A 40 -47.54 -22.02 39.70
C GLY A 40 -46.04 -22.17 39.44
N ALA A 41 -45.24 -22.26 40.51
CA ALA A 41 -43.81 -22.50 40.40
C ALA A 41 -43.54 -23.78 39.59
N ARG A 42 -42.95 -23.61 38.41
CA ARG A 42 -42.49 -24.73 37.59
C ARG A 42 -41.44 -25.50 38.39
N ASP A 43 -41.39 -26.82 38.20
CA ASP A 43 -40.33 -27.63 38.78
C ASP A 43 -38.96 -27.02 38.35
N PRO A 44 -38.10 -26.60 39.31
CA PRO A 44 -36.81 -26.02 39.00
C PRO A 44 -35.93 -26.91 38.12
N TYR A 45 -36.09 -28.24 38.17
CA TYR A 45 -35.35 -29.17 37.33
C TYR A 45 -35.85 -29.16 35.88
N VAL A 46 -37.15 -29.00 35.65
CA VAL A 46 -37.74 -28.88 34.30
C VAL A 46 -37.40 -27.52 33.69
N GLU A 47 -37.42 -26.46 34.48
CA GLU A 47 -37.00 -25.13 34.01
C GLU A 47 -35.52 -25.13 33.62
N ARG A 48 -34.64 -25.72 34.43
CA ARG A 48 -33.21 -25.87 34.09
C ARG A 48 -32.97 -26.75 32.86
N LEU A 49 -33.80 -27.76 32.62
CA LEU A 49 -33.74 -28.55 31.39
C LEU A 49 -34.11 -27.71 30.17
N PHE A 50 -35.12 -26.86 30.28
CA PHE A 50 -35.54 -25.93 29.23
C PHE A 50 -34.50 -24.84 28.97
N GLU A 51 -33.86 -24.31 30.01
CA GLU A 51 -32.71 -23.39 29.87
C GLU A 51 -31.55 -24.09 29.13
N GLY A 52 -31.21 -25.33 29.51
CA GLY A 52 -30.18 -26.12 28.82
C GLY A 52 -30.52 -26.39 27.35
N PHE A 53 -31.77 -26.72 27.05
CA PHE A 53 -32.24 -26.93 25.68
C PHE A 53 -32.20 -25.64 24.85
N ALA A 54 -32.70 -24.53 25.39
CA ALA A 54 -32.68 -23.22 24.74
C ALA A 54 -31.24 -22.75 24.49
N PHE A 55 -30.31 -23.03 25.39
CA PHE A 55 -28.89 -22.73 25.19
C PHE A 55 -28.29 -23.53 24.04
N LEU A 56 -28.54 -24.85 23.99
CA LEU A 56 -28.04 -25.71 22.89
C LEU A 56 -28.63 -25.30 21.53
N MET A 57 -29.94 -25.04 21.48
CA MET A 57 -30.61 -24.60 20.26
C MET A 57 -30.18 -23.20 19.83
N GLY A 58 -29.97 -22.29 20.80
CA GLY A 58 -29.46 -20.96 20.55
C GLY A 58 -28.07 -21.00 19.89
N ARG A 59 -27.16 -21.83 20.41
CA ARG A 59 -25.83 -22.03 19.81
C ARG A 59 -25.88 -22.69 18.42
N LEU A 60 -26.81 -23.63 18.23
CA LEU A 60 -27.00 -24.26 16.91
C LEU A 60 -27.47 -23.23 15.88
N ARG A 61 -28.41 -22.38 16.27
CA ARG A 61 -28.97 -21.33 15.40
C ARG A 61 -27.96 -20.23 15.12
N GLU A 62 -27.23 -19.79 16.15
CA GLU A 62 -26.08 -18.89 16.00
C GLU A 62 -25.11 -19.44 14.95
N LYS A 63 -24.73 -20.71 15.07
CA LYS A 63 -23.82 -21.35 14.11
C LYS A 63 -24.41 -21.47 12.70
N LEU A 64 -25.70 -21.80 12.57
CA LEU A 64 -26.35 -21.88 11.25
C LEU A 64 -26.47 -20.52 10.56
N ASP A 65 -26.73 -19.47 11.34
CA ASP A 65 -26.76 -18.10 10.82
C ASP A 65 -25.33 -17.63 10.44
N ASP A 66 -24.30 -18.13 11.13
CA ASP A 66 -22.88 -17.92 10.80
C ASP A 66 -22.34 -18.80 9.64
N ASP A 67 -23.03 -19.87 9.21
CA ASP A 67 -22.58 -20.80 8.15
C ASP A 67 -22.75 -20.22 6.71
N LEU A 68 -23.67 -19.27 6.50
CA LEU A 68 -23.88 -18.63 5.18
C LEU A 68 -22.63 -17.88 4.65
N PRO A 69 -21.85 -17.18 5.49
CA PRO A 69 -20.50 -16.69 5.17
C PRO A 69 -19.57 -17.76 4.59
N GLU A 70 -19.47 -18.97 5.16
CA GLU A 70 -18.48 -19.97 4.70
C GLU A 70 -18.70 -20.38 3.23
N LEU A 71 -19.96 -20.49 2.79
CA LEU A 71 -20.30 -20.83 1.40
C LEU A 71 -20.10 -19.64 0.45
N THR A 72 -20.48 -18.44 0.88
CA THR A 72 -20.35 -17.22 0.07
C THR A 72 -18.90 -16.77 -0.06
N GLU A 73 -18.10 -16.88 0.99
CA GLU A 73 -16.65 -16.64 1.00
C GLU A 73 -15.93 -17.57 0.03
N GLY A 74 -16.27 -18.86 0.03
CA GLY A 74 -15.73 -19.83 -0.93
C GLY A 74 -15.98 -19.42 -2.38
N LEU A 75 -17.22 -19.02 -2.71
CA LEU A 75 -17.56 -18.55 -4.06
C LEU A 75 -16.87 -17.22 -4.41
N VAL A 76 -16.83 -16.27 -3.48
CA VAL A 76 -16.13 -14.98 -3.68
C VAL A 76 -14.63 -15.20 -3.87
N SER A 77 -14.02 -16.16 -3.19
CA SER A 77 -12.60 -16.47 -3.34
C SER A 77 -12.24 -16.96 -4.75
N LEU A 78 -13.17 -17.63 -5.45
CA LEU A 78 -12.99 -18.06 -6.84
C LEU A 78 -13.06 -16.88 -7.83
N LEU A 79 -13.90 -15.88 -7.54
CA LEU A 79 -14.05 -14.69 -8.38
C LEU A 79 -13.00 -13.62 -8.06
N TRP A 80 -12.63 -13.48 -6.79
CA TRP A 80 -11.82 -12.40 -6.26
C TRP A 80 -10.90 -12.88 -5.12
N PRO A 81 -9.81 -13.61 -5.45
CA PRO A 81 -8.97 -14.32 -4.47
C PRO A 81 -8.29 -13.41 -3.43
N HIS A 82 -8.16 -12.13 -3.73
CA HIS A 82 -7.45 -11.16 -2.88
C HIS A 82 -8.36 -10.44 -1.89
N TYR A 83 -9.69 -10.50 -2.06
CA TYR A 83 -10.62 -9.73 -1.22
C TYR A 83 -10.66 -10.21 0.23
N MET A 84 -10.42 -11.50 0.44
CA MET A 84 -10.43 -12.14 1.76
C MET A 84 -9.05 -12.20 2.43
N ARG A 85 -8.02 -11.60 1.83
CA ARG A 85 -6.65 -11.61 2.37
C ARG A 85 -6.39 -10.34 3.16
N THR A 86 -5.78 -10.49 4.33
CA THR A 86 -5.26 -9.35 5.10
C THR A 86 -4.12 -8.69 4.33
N ILE A 87 -4.16 -7.36 4.24
CA ILE A 87 -3.06 -6.59 3.64
C ILE A 87 -1.95 -6.45 4.70
N PRO A 88 -0.74 -6.97 4.44
CA PRO A 88 0.38 -6.84 5.38
C PRO A 88 0.84 -5.38 5.47
N SER A 89 1.66 -5.07 6.49
CA SER A 89 2.25 -3.75 6.61
C SER A 89 3.20 -3.45 5.44
N LEU A 90 3.19 -2.19 5.02
CA LEU A 90 3.91 -1.65 3.86
C LEU A 90 4.64 -0.37 4.26
N ALA A 91 5.76 -0.09 3.60
CA ALA A 91 6.49 1.17 3.76
C ALA A 91 7.24 1.53 2.47
N ILE A 92 7.67 2.79 2.34
CA ILE A 92 8.70 3.19 1.37
C ILE A 92 10.03 3.26 2.12
N VAL A 93 11.06 2.62 1.58
CA VAL A 93 12.42 2.64 2.14
C VAL A 93 13.36 3.30 1.14
N GLU A 94 14.13 4.27 1.62
CA GLU A 94 15.27 4.86 0.91
C GLU A 94 16.53 4.03 1.19
N PHE A 95 17.23 3.63 0.13
CA PHE A 95 18.54 2.99 0.22
C PHE A 95 19.59 4.05 -0.09
N SER A 96 20.41 4.40 0.90
CA SER A 96 21.46 5.42 0.73
C SER A 96 22.82 4.75 0.49
N PRO A 97 23.21 4.45 -0.77
CA PRO A 97 24.55 3.96 -1.04
C PRO A 97 25.58 5.06 -0.76
N ASP A 98 26.83 4.67 -0.51
CA ASP A 98 27.95 5.60 -0.61
C ASP A 98 28.19 5.93 -2.10
N TRP A 99 27.37 6.84 -2.63
CA TRP A 99 27.32 7.17 -4.05
C TRP A 99 28.67 7.62 -4.60
N ARG A 100 29.56 8.17 -3.77
CA ARG A 100 30.92 8.63 -4.15
C ARG A 100 31.88 7.48 -4.47
N SER A 101 31.66 6.30 -3.88
CA SER A 101 32.51 5.12 -4.11
C SER A 101 31.98 4.21 -5.21
N LEU A 102 30.69 4.33 -5.56
CA LEU A 102 30.08 3.62 -6.68
C LEU A 102 30.70 4.04 -8.02
N ARG A 103 31.10 3.05 -8.83
CA ARG A 103 31.65 3.26 -10.19
C ARG A 103 30.61 3.07 -11.29
N GLN A 104 29.56 2.33 -11.00
CA GLN A 104 28.44 2.02 -11.88
C GLN A 104 27.20 1.78 -11.03
N ALA A 105 26.03 1.71 -11.66
CA ALA A 105 24.81 1.37 -10.96
C ALA A 105 24.85 -0.08 -10.42
N GLU A 106 24.47 -0.27 -9.17
CA GLU A 106 24.28 -1.59 -8.57
C GLU A 106 22.80 -1.89 -8.44
N MET A 107 22.38 -3.13 -8.72
CA MET A 107 20.96 -3.49 -8.67
C MET A 107 20.64 -4.20 -7.35
N LEU A 108 19.75 -3.62 -6.55
CA LEU A 108 19.06 -4.38 -5.50
C LEU A 108 17.88 -5.11 -6.14
N ALA A 109 17.94 -6.44 -6.15
CA ALA A 109 16.87 -7.25 -6.73
C ALA A 109 15.55 -7.10 -5.95
N GLU A 110 14.43 -7.32 -6.63
CA GLU A 110 13.15 -7.60 -6.00
C GLU A 110 13.31 -8.71 -4.94
N GLY A 111 12.64 -8.54 -3.80
CA GLY A 111 12.72 -9.48 -2.69
C GLY A 111 13.90 -9.26 -1.75
N PHE A 112 14.70 -8.21 -1.95
CA PHE A 112 15.78 -7.83 -1.03
C PHE A 112 15.23 -7.59 0.38
N SER A 113 15.78 -8.30 1.36
CA SER A 113 15.28 -8.31 2.75
C SER A 113 15.73 -7.06 3.52
N VAL A 114 14.78 -6.43 4.21
CA VAL A 114 14.99 -5.26 5.08
C VAL A 114 14.43 -5.58 6.47
N LEU A 115 15.26 -5.47 7.50
CA LEU A 115 14.84 -5.71 8.88
C LEU A 115 14.50 -4.40 9.58
N SER A 116 13.38 -4.38 10.30
CA SER A 116 13.06 -3.26 11.19
C SER A 116 13.95 -3.27 12.43
N ARG A 117 13.96 -2.14 13.15
CA ARG A 117 14.39 -2.15 14.55
C ARG A 117 13.48 -3.08 15.36
N PRO A 118 13.98 -3.69 16.45
CA PRO A 118 13.14 -4.48 17.35
C PRO A 118 11.92 -3.70 17.87
N VAL A 119 10.73 -4.28 17.77
CA VAL A 119 9.45 -3.68 18.18
C VAL A 119 8.76 -4.55 19.24
N GLY A 120 8.05 -3.91 20.16
CA GLY A 120 7.19 -4.57 21.14
C GLY A 120 7.93 -5.21 22.32
N PRO A 121 7.21 -5.88 23.23
CA PRO A 121 7.77 -6.43 24.47
C PRO A 121 8.79 -7.54 24.21
N HIS A 122 8.60 -8.31 23.13
CA HIS A 122 9.49 -9.42 22.74
C HIS A 122 10.66 -8.99 21.85
N LYS A 123 10.79 -7.69 21.52
CA LYS A 123 11.86 -7.16 20.66
C LYS A 123 11.97 -7.88 19.31
N THR A 124 10.83 -8.17 18.69
CA THR A 124 10.78 -8.84 17.39
C THR A 124 11.17 -7.86 16.28
N ALA A 125 12.05 -8.29 15.38
CA ALA A 125 12.35 -7.54 14.15
C ALA A 125 11.35 -7.95 13.06
N CYS A 126 10.63 -6.99 12.49
CA CYS A 126 9.77 -7.24 11.34
C CYS A 126 10.63 -7.37 10.08
N GLN A 127 10.38 -8.39 9.27
CA GLN A 127 11.10 -8.63 8.03
C GLN A 127 10.27 -8.17 6.84
N TYR A 128 10.77 -7.16 6.16
CA TYR A 128 10.22 -6.64 4.92
C TYR A 128 11.06 -7.12 3.74
N ARG A 129 10.48 -7.08 2.54
CA ARG A 129 11.22 -7.27 1.29
C ARG A 129 10.84 -6.21 0.26
N THR A 130 11.77 -5.83 -0.61
CA THR A 130 11.48 -4.94 -1.74
C THR A 130 10.47 -5.60 -2.70
N THR A 131 9.59 -4.78 -3.28
CA THR A 131 8.56 -5.22 -4.25
C THR A 131 8.97 -5.02 -5.71
N ARG A 132 10.14 -4.44 -5.94
CA ARG A 132 10.72 -4.21 -7.27
C ARG A 132 12.23 -4.08 -7.17
N ASP A 133 12.88 -4.16 -8.33
CA ASP A 133 14.30 -3.85 -8.49
C ASP A 133 14.59 -2.37 -8.20
N VAL A 134 15.72 -2.09 -7.56
CA VAL A 134 16.19 -0.74 -7.24
C VAL A 134 17.59 -0.52 -7.80
N PRO A 135 17.73 0.24 -8.90
CA PRO A 135 19.05 0.63 -9.38
C PRO A 135 19.64 1.70 -8.45
N LEU A 136 20.65 1.32 -7.66
CA LEU A 136 21.47 2.21 -6.87
C LEU A 136 22.49 2.89 -7.79
N GLN A 137 22.17 4.09 -8.25
CA GLN A 137 23.01 4.83 -9.18
C GLN A 137 24.06 5.66 -8.40
N PRO A 138 25.24 5.91 -9.00
CA PRO A 138 26.25 6.81 -8.44
C PRO A 138 25.81 8.28 -8.56
N LEU A 139 24.70 8.64 -7.91
CA LEU A 139 24.05 9.94 -8.00
C LEU A 139 23.56 10.38 -6.63
N HIS A 140 23.64 11.68 -6.39
CA HIS A 140 23.02 12.31 -5.23
C HIS A 140 22.25 13.55 -5.66
N LEU A 141 20.99 13.66 -5.25
CA LEU A 141 20.24 14.91 -5.41
C LEU A 141 20.68 15.88 -4.31
N ALA A 142 21.45 16.90 -4.68
CA ALA A 142 22.03 17.85 -3.75
C ALA A 142 21.07 19.01 -3.41
N ASP A 143 20.22 19.40 -4.36
CA ASP A 143 19.35 20.56 -4.21
C ASP A 143 18.16 20.45 -5.19
N ALA A 144 16.96 20.79 -4.71
CA ALA A 144 15.79 21.01 -5.54
C ALA A 144 15.24 22.41 -5.24
N ARG A 145 15.03 23.22 -6.28
CA ARG A 145 14.50 24.59 -6.13
C ARG A 145 13.45 24.91 -7.17
N LEU A 146 12.55 25.80 -6.80
CA LEU A 146 11.70 26.50 -7.74
C LEU A 146 12.38 27.80 -8.17
N HIS A 147 12.32 28.09 -9.46
CA HIS A 147 12.63 29.41 -9.97
C HIS A 147 11.62 29.82 -11.03
N THR A 148 11.59 31.11 -11.34
CA THR A 148 10.72 31.66 -12.37
C THR A 148 11.57 31.94 -13.61
N GLU A 149 11.13 31.42 -14.75
CA GLU A 149 11.71 31.69 -16.06
C GLU A 149 11.46 33.15 -16.47
N THR A 150 12.24 33.64 -17.44
CA THR A 150 12.09 35.00 -17.96
C THR A 150 10.73 35.27 -18.60
N ASP A 151 10.04 34.21 -19.04
CA ASP A 151 8.68 34.27 -19.59
C ASP A 151 7.58 34.15 -18.52
N GLY A 152 7.95 34.10 -17.23
CA GLY A 152 7.04 34.07 -16.09
C GLY A 152 6.58 32.67 -15.65
N ARG A 153 7.02 31.59 -16.32
CA ARG A 153 6.67 30.22 -15.92
C ARG A 153 7.48 29.76 -14.72
N SER A 154 6.90 28.88 -13.91
CA SER A 154 7.64 28.18 -12.86
C SER A 154 8.47 27.04 -13.45
N ALA A 155 9.65 26.83 -12.91
CA ALA A 155 10.53 25.72 -13.27
C ALA A 155 11.04 25.03 -12.00
N ILE A 156 11.04 23.69 -12.04
CA ILE A 156 11.65 22.85 -11.01
C ILE A 156 13.09 22.56 -11.44
N ARG A 157 14.06 23.08 -10.70
CA ARG A 157 15.48 22.77 -10.88
C ARG A 157 15.88 21.65 -9.93
N LEU A 158 16.36 20.54 -10.48
CA LEU A 158 16.95 19.43 -9.75
C LEU A 158 18.46 19.39 -10.00
N ARG A 159 19.26 19.52 -8.94
CA ARG A 159 20.73 19.47 -9.01
C ARG A 159 21.25 18.13 -8.51
N PHE A 160 21.93 17.42 -9.39
CA PHE A 160 22.55 16.13 -9.12
C PHE A 160 24.07 16.28 -9.02
N GLU A 161 24.66 15.69 -7.99
CA GLU A 161 26.09 15.47 -7.86
C GLU A 161 26.48 14.08 -8.36
N CYS A 162 27.63 14.03 -9.03
CA CYS A 162 28.21 12.84 -9.64
C CYS A 162 29.62 12.58 -9.10
N PRO A 163 30.05 11.33 -8.92
CA PRO A 163 31.42 11.03 -8.50
C PRO A 163 32.41 11.37 -9.61
N GLU A 164 33.57 11.90 -9.25
CA GLU A 164 34.67 12.23 -10.17
C GLU A 164 35.23 11.03 -10.94
N LYS A 165 35.02 9.80 -10.43
CA LYS A 165 35.61 8.57 -10.97
C LYS A 165 34.70 7.82 -11.94
N VAL A 166 33.51 8.35 -12.22
CA VAL A 166 32.51 7.72 -13.10
C VAL A 166 32.61 8.32 -14.49
N ASP A 167 32.85 7.45 -15.48
CA ASP A 167 32.80 7.83 -16.89
C ASP A 167 31.38 7.61 -17.42
N TRP A 168 30.55 8.65 -17.35
CA TRP A 168 29.15 8.62 -17.79
C TRP A 168 28.99 8.29 -19.27
N SER A 169 30.01 8.50 -20.10
CA SER A 169 29.98 8.11 -21.51
C SER A 169 29.99 6.58 -21.72
N LYS A 170 30.47 5.83 -20.72
CA LYS A 170 30.53 4.36 -20.73
C LYS A 170 29.44 3.72 -19.90
N VAL A 171 29.22 4.25 -18.69
CA VAL A 171 28.19 3.73 -17.77
C VAL A 171 26.80 4.04 -18.30
N GLY A 172 26.64 5.22 -18.92
CA GLY A 172 25.36 5.73 -19.38
C GLY A 172 24.42 6.07 -18.23
N ILE A 173 23.47 6.96 -18.51
CA ILE A 173 22.34 7.21 -17.64
C ILE A 173 21.15 7.54 -18.54
N ASP A 174 20.20 6.62 -18.65
CA ASP A 174 18.96 6.88 -19.41
C ASP A 174 17.91 7.55 -18.51
N LYS A 175 17.85 7.09 -17.26
CA LYS A 175 16.71 7.35 -16.38
C LYS A 175 17.09 7.41 -14.91
N VAL A 176 16.32 8.19 -14.15
CA VAL A 176 16.40 8.29 -12.68
C VAL A 176 14.99 8.17 -12.10
N ALA A 177 14.80 7.22 -11.20
CA ALA A 177 13.55 7.07 -10.45
C ALA A 177 13.57 8.00 -9.23
N ILE A 178 12.55 8.85 -9.12
CA ILE A 178 12.40 9.85 -8.06
C ILE A 178 11.11 9.55 -7.30
N TYR A 179 11.22 9.42 -5.99
CA TYR A 179 10.08 9.34 -5.08
C TYR A 179 9.71 10.73 -4.58
N LEU A 180 8.42 11.07 -4.68
CA LEU A 180 7.86 12.34 -4.21
C LEU A 180 7.47 12.21 -2.74
N ASN A 181 8.45 12.43 -1.87
CA ASN A 181 8.36 12.27 -0.42
C ASN A 181 7.75 13.51 0.26
N ALA A 182 6.44 13.69 0.12
CA ALA A 182 5.74 14.80 0.76
C ALA A 182 4.32 14.41 1.17
N GLU A 183 3.69 15.23 2.02
CA GLU A 183 2.28 15.09 2.35
C GLU A 183 1.39 15.16 1.10
N SER A 184 0.20 14.57 1.18
CA SER A 184 -0.66 14.31 0.02
C SER A 184 -0.92 15.53 -0.89
N PRO A 185 -1.18 16.76 -0.40
CA PRO A 185 -1.39 17.90 -1.30
C PRO A 185 -0.16 18.22 -2.15
N VAL A 186 1.02 18.18 -1.54
CA VAL A 186 2.28 18.55 -2.20
C VAL A 186 2.77 17.45 -3.12
N SER A 187 2.79 16.18 -2.66
CA SER A 187 3.21 15.05 -3.51
C SER A 187 2.30 14.88 -4.72
N SER A 188 0.98 15.07 -4.57
CA SER A 188 0.04 15.01 -5.70
C SER A 188 0.25 16.16 -6.69
N ALA A 189 0.50 17.38 -6.20
CA ALA A 189 0.79 18.53 -7.04
C ALA A 189 2.13 18.37 -7.78
N LEU A 190 3.17 17.89 -7.11
CA LEU A 190 4.46 17.56 -7.73
C LEU A 190 4.30 16.49 -8.81
N HIS A 191 3.54 15.42 -8.51
CA HIS A 191 3.28 14.34 -9.44
C HIS A 191 2.58 14.87 -10.70
N LEU A 192 1.52 15.68 -10.54
CA LEU A 192 0.82 16.30 -11.67
C LEU A 192 1.73 17.25 -12.46
N ALA A 193 2.51 18.08 -11.77
CA ALA A 193 3.43 19.04 -12.37
C ALA A 193 4.45 18.34 -13.27
N MET A 194 5.12 17.32 -12.73
CA MET A 194 6.17 16.59 -13.43
C MET A 194 5.64 15.69 -14.55
N THR A 195 4.44 15.12 -14.44
CA THR A 195 3.96 14.12 -15.43
C THR A 195 3.06 14.71 -16.52
N ARG A 196 2.34 15.81 -16.25
CA ARG A 196 1.32 16.35 -17.16
C ARG A 196 1.48 17.82 -17.50
N ARG A 197 2.24 18.58 -16.73
CA ARG A 197 2.39 20.03 -16.90
C ARG A 197 3.81 20.43 -17.28
N VAL A 198 4.57 19.55 -17.92
CA VAL A 198 5.89 19.88 -18.43
C VAL A 198 5.75 20.59 -19.77
N HIS A 199 6.30 21.78 -19.88
CA HIS A 199 6.38 22.54 -21.12
C HIS A 199 7.67 22.21 -21.89
N ALA A 200 8.80 22.20 -21.20
CA ALA A 200 10.12 21.90 -21.77
C ALA A 200 11.08 21.45 -20.67
N MET A 201 12.13 20.70 -21.05
CA MET A 201 13.22 20.36 -20.15
C MET A 201 14.55 20.90 -20.68
N TYR A 202 15.37 21.40 -19.78
CA TYR A 202 16.72 21.86 -20.09
C TYR A 202 17.73 21.19 -19.17
N ALA A 203 18.89 20.88 -19.72
CA ALA A 203 20.00 20.32 -18.97
C ALA A 203 21.18 21.29 -18.94
N ARG A 204 21.90 21.27 -17.83
CA ARG A 204 23.15 21.98 -17.63
C ARG A 204 24.10 21.06 -16.89
N HIS A 205 25.37 20.99 -17.29
CA HIS A 205 26.36 20.16 -16.62
C HIS A 205 27.68 20.92 -16.46
N ALA A 206 28.59 20.35 -15.66
CA ALA A 206 29.86 21.00 -15.31
C ALA A 206 30.65 21.53 -16.53
N GLY A 207 30.56 20.85 -17.68
CA GLY A 207 31.24 21.24 -18.92
C GLY A 207 30.62 22.43 -19.68
N THR A 208 29.32 22.69 -19.56
CA THR A 208 28.66 23.86 -20.20
C THR A 208 28.61 25.09 -19.29
N HIS A 209 29.03 24.94 -18.03
CA HIS A 209 29.04 25.96 -16.98
C HIS A 209 27.69 26.69 -16.79
N THR A 210 27.44 27.74 -17.57
CA THR A 210 26.25 28.60 -17.46
C THR A 210 25.21 28.35 -18.54
N GLU A 211 25.59 27.77 -19.68
CA GLU A 211 24.64 27.52 -20.76
C GLU A 211 23.88 26.21 -20.51
N ARG A 212 22.55 26.32 -20.48
CA ARG A 212 21.65 25.18 -20.51
C ARG A 212 21.24 24.91 -21.95
N HIS A 213 21.07 23.65 -22.31
CA HIS A 213 20.54 23.25 -23.61
C HIS A 213 19.21 22.52 -23.41
N GLN A 214 18.31 22.66 -24.37
CA GLN A 214 17.06 21.90 -24.37
C GLN A 214 17.35 20.45 -24.76
N PHE A 215 16.64 19.52 -24.13
CA PHE A 215 16.70 18.10 -24.48
C PHE A 215 15.30 17.48 -24.44
N ASP A 216 15.13 16.34 -25.11
CA ASP A 216 13.84 15.64 -25.23
C ASP A 216 13.55 14.74 -24.02
N GLY A 217 13.65 15.34 -22.82
CA GLY A 217 13.36 14.69 -21.55
C GLY A 217 11.87 14.59 -21.23
N TRP A 218 11.48 13.57 -20.48
CA TRP A 218 10.10 13.38 -20.03
C TRP A 218 10.03 12.59 -18.72
N CYS A 219 8.87 12.67 -18.06
CA CYS A 219 8.62 12.04 -16.76
C CYS A 219 7.54 10.96 -16.88
N LYS A 220 7.90 9.70 -16.62
CA LYS A 220 6.94 8.58 -16.58
C LYS A 220 6.40 8.40 -15.16
N PRO A 221 5.08 8.39 -14.93
CA PRO A 221 4.55 7.92 -13.65
C PRO A 221 4.84 6.41 -13.48
N MET A 222 5.22 5.99 -12.29
CA MET A 222 5.46 4.58 -11.94
C MET A 222 4.33 4.03 -11.06
N GLY A 223 4.30 2.71 -10.86
CA GLY A 223 3.32 2.03 -10.01
C GLY A 223 2.14 1.42 -10.77
N PHE A 224 2.11 1.58 -12.09
CA PHE A 224 1.01 1.13 -12.97
C PHE A 224 1.41 -0.02 -13.91
N ASP A 225 2.71 -0.32 -14.03
CA ASP A 225 3.20 -1.40 -14.88
C ASP A 225 2.97 -2.76 -14.18
N ASP A 226 2.89 -3.85 -14.94
CA ASP A 226 2.63 -5.20 -14.40
C ASP A 226 3.68 -5.67 -13.38
N ASN A 227 4.92 -5.20 -13.52
CA ASN A 227 6.04 -5.53 -12.63
C ASN A 227 6.13 -4.64 -11.38
N ASP A 228 5.23 -3.65 -11.21
CA ASP A 228 5.22 -2.78 -10.04
C ASP A 228 4.32 -3.32 -8.91
N GLY A 229 3.70 -4.49 -9.06
CA GLY A 229 2.74 -5.04 -8.07
C GLY A 229 3.33 -5.18 -6.66
N LEU A 230 2.57 -4.76 -5.63
CA LEU A 230 3.03 -4.90 -4.24
C LEU A 230 3.00 -6.35 -3.74
N TRP A 231 2.10 -7.15 -4.30
CA TRP A 231 1.94 -8.57 -4.01
C TRP A 231 1.68 -9.34 -5.29
N LYS A 232 2.00 -10.65 -5.26
CA LYS A 232 1.80 -11.54 -6.39
C LYS A 232 0.31 -11.60 -6.74
N LYS A 233 0.02 -11.24 -7.98
CA LYS A 233 -1.30 -11.36 -8.58
C LYS A 233 -1.61 -12.84 -8.85
N ALA A 234 -2.87 -13.24 -8.75
CA ALA A 234 -3.31 -14.53 -9.29
C ALA A 234 -3.43 -14.37 -10.81
N ASP A 235 -2.93 -15.34 -11.58
CA ASP A 235 -2.84 -15.25 -13.05
C ASP A 235 -4.19 -14.96 -13.73
N THR A 236 -5.30 -15.31 -13.10
CA THR A 236 -6.67 -15.12 -13.60
C THR A 236 -7.33 -13.81 -13.18
N ALA A 237 -6.70 -13.01 -12.31
CA ALA A 237 -7.31 -11.78 -11.79
C ALA A 237 -7.19 -10.62 -12.80
N PHE A 238 -8.19 -9.74 -12.85
CA PHE A 238 -8.10 -8.48 -13.62
C PHE A 238 -7.20 -7.47 -12.90
N SER A 239 -6.24 -6.86 -13.60
CA SER A 239 -5.25 -5.92 -13.00
C SER A 239 -5.88 -4.65 -12.44
N GLY A 240 -6.99 -4.16 -13.03
CA GLY A 240 -7.64 -2.94 -12.58
C GLY A 240 -8.15 -3.01 -11.13
N TYR A 241 -8.53 -4.20 -10.67
CA TYR A 241 -8.92 -4.39 -9.27
C TYR A 241 -7.74 -4.33 -8.29
N GLN A 242 -6.56 -4.80 -8.71
CA GLN A 242 -5.35 -4.66 -7.91
C GLN A 242 -4.94 -3.19 -7.80
N LEU A 243 -4.97 -2.44 -8.90
CA LEU A 243 -4.67 -1.01 -8.88
C LEU A 243 -5.63 -0.24 -7.95
N LEU A 244 -6.92 -0.58 -7.97
CA LEU A 244 -7.90 0.02 -7.08
C LEU A 244 -7.55 -0.26 -5.60
N LEU A 245 -7.25 -1.52 -5.28
CA LEU A 245 -6.88 -1.93 -3.92
C LEU A 245 -5.58 -1.23 -3.46
N GLU A 246 -4.54 -1.25 -4.28
CA GLU A 246 -3.27 -0.56 -4.01
C GLU A 246 -3.46 0.95 -3.84
N TYR A 247 -4.35 1.58 -4.61
CA TYR A 247 -4.61 3.02 -4.52
C TYR A 247 -5.28 3.41 -3.19
N PHE A 248 -6.22 2.60 -2.71
CA PHE A 248 -6.91 2.85 -1.44
C PHE A 248 -6.12 2.39 -0.22
N SER A 249 -5.27 1.37 -0.35
CA SER A 249 -4.51 0.81 0.77
C SER A 249 -3.11 1.39 0.93
N PHE A 250 -2.42 1.68 -0.18
CA PHE A 250 -1.03 2.16 -0.15
C PHE A 250 -0.71 3.10 -1.33
N ARG A 251 -1.40 4.24 -1.36
CA ARG A 251 -1.19 5.32 -2.35
C ARG A 251 0.28 5.75 -2.56
N PRO A 252 1.18 5.77 -1.56
CA PRO A 252 2.59 6.14 -1.77
C PRO A 252 3.29 5.39 -2.90
N LYS A 253 2.86 4.17 -3.23
CA LYS A 253 3.34 3.42 -4.41
C LYS A 253 3.29 4.22 -5.71
N PHE A 254 2.26 5.06 -5.88
CA PHE A 254 2.04 5.83 -7.11
C PHE A 254 2.75 7.19 -7.12
N MET A 255 3.43 7.56 -6.03
CA MET A 255 4.14 8.84 -5.92
C MET A 255 5.59 8.74 -6.43
N PHE A 256 5.83 7.85 -7.39
CA PHE A 256 7.11 7.69 -8.07
C PHE A 256 7.02 8.22 -9.50
N VAL A 257 8.04 8.97 -9.91
CA VAL A 257 8.19 9.47 -11.27
C VAL A 257 9.59 9.12 -11.75
N GLU A 258 9.67 8.59 -12.97
CA GLU A 258 10.93 8.27 -13.63
C GLU A 258 11.26 9.36 -14.64
N LEU A 259 12.31 10.14 -14.37
CA LEU A 259 12.86 11.12 -15.31
C LEU A 259 13.68 10.38 -16.36
N ARG A 260 13.40 10.59 -17.65
CA ARG A 260 13.99 9.89 -18.79
C ARG A 260 14.58 10.84 -19.83
N GLY A 261 15.37 10.28 -20.75
CA GLY A 261 16.08 11.02 -21.81
C GLY A 261 17.39 11.62 -21.33
N LEU A 262 17.92 11.15 -20.20
CA LEU A 262 19.16 11.66 -19.60
C LEU A 262 20.41 11.27 -20.38
N ASP A 263 20.30 10.30 -21.28
CA ASP A 263 21.38 9.85 -22.16
C ASP A 263 21.76 10.92 -23.19
N THR A 264 20.82 11.83 -23.51
CA THR A 264 21.00 12.90 -24.49
C THR A 264 21.63 14.18 -23.93
N ILE A 265 21.80 14.30 -22.61
CA ILE A 265 22.26 15.56 -21.98
C ILE A 265 23.79 15.77 -22.05
N GLY A 266 24.52 14.82 -22.64
CA GLY A 266 25.94 14.96 -22.92
C GLY A 266 26.86 14.85 -21.71
N LEU A 267 26.53 14.01 -20.72
CA LEU A 267 27.43 13.76 -19.59
C LEU A 267 28.73 13.08 -20.03
N THR A 268 29.85 13.53 -19.45
CA THR A 268 31.19 13.01 -19.72
C THR A 268 31.88 12.59 -18.43
N ALA A 269 33.08 12.01 -18.52
CA ALA A 269 33.90 11.71 -17.34
C ALA A 269 34.27 12.95 -16.50
N ALA A 270 34.19 14.16 -17.06
CA ALA A 270 34.46 15.40 -16.33
C ALA A 270 33.21 15.97 -15.63
N SER A 271 32.03 15.38 -15.83
CA SER A 271 30.78 15.84 -15.24
C SER A 271 30.69 15.45 -13.77
N THR A 272 31.08 16.38 -12.88
CA THR A 272 30.95 16.24 -11.42
C THR A 272 29.57 16.61 -10.89
N TRP A 273 28.77 17.29 -11.70
CA TRP A 273 27.38 17.62 -11.42
C TRP A 273 26.62 17.91 -12.71
N PHE A 274 25.30 17.79 -12.64
CA PHE A 274 24.38 18.29 -13.64
C PHE A 274 23.08 18.78 -13.00
N GLU A 275 22.34 19.59 -13.74
CA GLU A 275 21.07 20.16 -13.34
C GLU A 275 20.05 19.95 -14.44
N ILE A 276 18.83 19.62 -14.03
CA ILE A 276 17.67 19.50 -14.91
C ILE A 276 16.66 20.57 -14.50
N ASP A 277 16.34 21.47 -15.43
CA ASP A 277 15.25 22.43 -15.31
C ASP A 277 14.02 21.84 -15.99
N ILE A 278 12.98 21.53 -15.21
CA ILE A 278 11.67 21.11 -15.69
C ILE A 278 10.76 22.33 -15.70
N VAL A 279 10.62 22.97 -16.87
CA VAL A 279 9.78 24.16 -17.04
C VAL A 279 8.32 23.74 -17.12
N LEU A 280 7.48 24.32 -16.26
CA LEU A 280 6.07 23.97 -16.16
C LEU A 280 5.20 24.81 -17.10
N SER A 281 4.07 24.24 -17.54
CA SER A 281 3.04 24.94 -18.33
C SER A 281 2.14 25.83 -17.48
N GLU A 282 2.12 25.62 -16.17
CA GLU A 282 1.36 26.37 -15.18
C GLU A 282 2.29 26.82 -14.04
N ALA A 283 1.95 27.93 -13.39
CA ALA A 283 2.69 28.39 -12.22
C ALA A 283 2.55 27.42 -11.04
N TRP A 284 3.62 27.25 -10.27
CA TRP A 284 3.58 26.54 -8.99
C TRP A 284 2.85 27.42 -7.95
N SER A 285 1.94 26.83 -7.19
CA SER A 285 1.24 27.55 -6.12
C SER A 285 2.20 27.87 -4.98
N SER A 286 2.26 29.14 -4.58
CA SER A 286 3.08 29.61 -3.45
C SER A 286 2.67 29.01 -2.10
N ASP A 287 1.45 28.48 -2.01
CA ASP A 287 0.90 27.90 -0.77
C ASP A 287 1.40 26.47 -0.53
N LEU A 288 2.00 25.85 -1.55
CA LEU A 288 2.54 24.48 -1.46
C LEU A 288 4.03 24.53 -1.12
N PRO A 289 4.47 24.01 0.03
CA PRO A 289 5.88 23.97 0.39
C PRO A 289 6.66 23.12 -0.60
N PHE A 290 7.83 23.62 -0.99
CA PHE A 290 8.72 22.98 -1.93
C PHE A 290 10.11 22.94 -1.32
N GLU A 291 10.58 21.74 -0.99
CA GLU A 291 11.88 21.51 -0.34
C GLU A 291 12.62 20.40 -1.09
N THR A 292 13.93 20.29 -0.84
CA THR A 292 14.76 19.25 -1.48
C THR A 292 14.34 17.85 -1.01
N GLU A 293 13.91 17.76 0.24
CA GLU A 293 13.49 16.56 0.94
C GLU A 293 12.24 15.91 0.34
N ASN A 294 11.47 16.67 -0.46
CA ASN A 294 10.34 16.20 -1.24
C ASN A 294 10.74 15.23 -2.36
N PHE A 295 12.02 15.15 -2.69
CA PHE A 295 12.54 14.33 -3.77
C PHE A 295 13.57 13.36 -3.22
N ARG A 296 13.28 12.06 -3.27
CA ARG A 296 14.18 11.01 -2.82
C ARG A 296 14.56 10.08 -3.95
N LEU A 297 15.83 9.68 -3.99
CA LEU A 297 16.35 8.71 -4.94
C LEU A 297 16.45 7.34 -4.26
N HIS A 298 16.63 6.29 -5.06
CA HIS A 298 16.92 4.94 -4.54
C HIS A 298 15.86 4.44 -3.55
N CYS A 299 14.59 4.76 -3.80
CA CYS A 299 13.47 4.34 -2.96
C CYS A 299 12.71 3.16 -3.57
N ALA A 300 12.21 2.27 -2.72
CA ALA A 300 11.25 1.25 -3.13
C ALA A 300 10.18 0.98 -2.07
N PRO A 301 8.97 0.56 -2.50
CA PRO A 301 8.01 -0.04 -1.60
C PRO A 301 8.53 -1.37 -1.07
N VAL A 302 8.39 -1.56 0.24
CA VAL A 302 8.70 -2.81 0.93
C VAL A 302 7.45 -3.36 1.60
N ILE A 303 7.33 -4.69 1.61
CA ILE A 303 6.17 -5.42 2.15
C ILE A 303 6.62 -6.43 3.20
N ASN A 304 5.89 -6.52 4.31
CA ASN A 304 6.15 -7.48 5.39
C ASN A 304 5.72 -8.89 4.98
N LEU A 305 6.50 -9.50 4.09
CA LEU A 305 6.36 -10.87 3.62
C LEU A 305 7.73 -11.51 3.55
N PHE A 306 7.86 -12.67 4.16
CA PHE A 306 9.11 -13.42 4.23
C PHE A 306 8.84 -14.92 4.13
N THR A 307 9.87 -15.67 3.73
CA THR A 307 9.79 -17.12 3.65
C THR A 307 9.86 -17.71 5.05
N LEU A 308 8.92 -18.59 5.39
CA LEU A 308 9.00 -19.43 6.58
C LEU A 308 9.58 -20.78 6.19
N GLU A 309 10.43 -21.34 7.06
CA GLU A 309 10.79 -22.75 6.95
C GLU A 309 9.56 -23.59 7.26
N ALA A 310 9.27 -24.57 6.40
CA ALA A 310 8.18 -25.50 6.63
C ALA A 310 8.65 -26.60 7.58
N ASP A 311 7.90 -26.81 8.66
CA ASP A 311 8.07 -27.99 9.50
C ASP A 311 7.82 -29.25 8.66
N ARG A 312 8.67 -30.27 8.86
CA ARG A 312 8.60 -31.56 8.16
C ARG A 312 7.49 -32.47 8.70
#